data_AF-A0AAC9HSR8-F1
#
_entry.id   AF-A0AAC9HSR8-F1
#
_cell.length_a   1.000
_cell.length_b   1.000
_cell.length_c   1.000
_cell.angle_alpha   90.00
_cell.angle_beta   90.00
_cell.angle_gamma   90.00
#
_symmetry.space_group_name_H-M   'P 1'
#
loop_
_entity.id
_entity.type
_entity.pdbx_description
1 polymer ?
#
loop_
_entity_poly.entity_id
_entity_poly.type
_entity_poly.pdbx_seq_one_letter_code
_entity_poly.pdbx_strand_id
1 'polypeptide(L)'
;MNHTRPATPCVVTVLAHTHTGQPESLVLITETATRSVTLAVRGRGIATLTARAAEKARQILGTERPTAALELPVLGRGRQTATLRITVHGPHVQLALLTGSTCTHRWRIHSRPAFTNALDTSIDHLLVDHHT
;
A
#
# COMPACT_ATOMS: atom_id res chain seq x y z
N MET A 1 -25.44 -11.83 -21.45
CA MET A 1 -24.25 -10.94 -21.38
C MET A 1 -24.35 -10.14 -20.10
N ASN A 2 -23.74 -10.61 -19.01
CA ASN A 2 -23.73 -9.89 -17.74
C ASN A 2 -22.82 -8.67 -17.87
N HIS A 3 -23.41 -7.48 -17.89
CA HIS A 3 -22.67 -6.24 -17.71
C HIS A 3 -22.29 -6.15 -16.23
N THR A 4 -21.11 -6.66 -15.86
CA THR A 4 -20.51 -6.37 -14.57
C THR A 4 -20.25 -4.87 -14.55
N ARG A 5 -21.05 -4.11 -13.80
CA ARG A 5 -20.84 -2.67 -13.63
C ARG A 5 -19.42 -2.49 -13.08
N PRO A 6 -18.56 -1.65 -13.66
CA PRO A 6 -17.25 -1.42 -13.07
C PRO A 6 -17.48 -0.81 -11.69
N ALA A 7 -17.10 -1.53 -10.65
CA ALA A 7 -17.09 -1.01 -9.30
C ALA A 7 -16.20 0.25 -9.29
N THR A 8 -16.68 1.33 -8.68
CA THR A 8 -15.90 2.57 -8.58
C THR A 8 -14.62 2.26 -7.81
N PRO A 9 -13.43 2.57 -8.35
CA PRO A 9 -12.17 2.33 -7.64
C PRO A 9 -12.13 3.19 -6.37
N CYS A 10 -11.75 2.59 -5.24
CA CYS A 10 -11.49 3.34 -4.01
C CYS A 10 -10.09 3.92 -4.07
N VAL A 11 -9.98 5.25 -3.93
CA VAL A 11 -8.72 5.98 -4.02
C VAL A 11 -8.52 6.77 -2.72
N VAL A 12 -7.46 6.44 -1.99
CA VAL A 12 -7.12 7.11 -0.72
C VAL A 12 -5.72 7.70 -0.82
N THR A 13 -5.55 8.95 -0.40
CA THR A 13 -4.26 9.63 -0.44
C THR A 13 -3.68 9.79 0.95
N VAL A 14 -2.38 9.54 1.09
CA VAL A 14 -1.61 9.71 2.32
C VAL A 14 -0.40 10.59 2.02
N LEU A 15 -0.16 11.58 2.90
CA LEU A 15 1.04 12.40 2.80
C LEU A 15 2.27 11.59 3.22
N ALA A 16 3.24 11.53 2.32
CA ALA A 16 4.54 10.93 2.53
C ALA A 16 5.65 11.97 2.27
N HIS A 17 6.87 11.61 2.63
CA HIS A 17 8.07 12.30 2.22
C HIS A 17 8.98 11.30 1.53
N THR A 18 9.64 11.71 0.45
CA THR A 18 10.69 10.90 -0.18
C THR A 18 11.89 10.74 0.76
N HIS A 19 12.82 9.85 0.43
CA HIS A 19 14.07 9.73 1.18
C HIS A 19 14.90 11.04 1.27
N THR A 20 14.69 11.96 0.33
CA THR A 20 15.34 13.29 0.32
C THR A 20 14.61 14.33 1.18
N GLY A 21 13.52 13.94 1.85
CA GLY A 21 12.72 14.84 2.68
C GLY A 21 11.74 15.72 1.91
N GLN A 22 11.62 15.56 0.59
CA GLN A 22 10.61 16.28 -0.19
C GLN A 22 9.21 15.69 0.03
N PRO A 23 8.17 16.51 0.27
CA PRO A 23 6.81 16.04 0.44
C PRO A 23 6.30 15.40 -0.85
N GLU A 24 5.52 14.33 -0.71
CA GLU A 24 4.98 13.56 -1.83
C GLU A 24 3.66 12.89 -1.44
N SER A 25 2.69 12.92 -2.36
CA SER A 25 1.42 12.22 -2.16
C SER A 25 1.55 10.76 -2.59
N LEU A 26 1.41 9.84 -1.62
CA LEU A 26 1.29 8.42 -1.88
C LEU A 26 -0.20 8.08 -1.97
N VAL A 27 -0.61 7.50 -3.08
CA VAL A 27 -2.01 7.17 -3.36
C VAL A 27 -2.18 5.65 -3.31
N LEU A 28 -3.18 5.18 -2.57
CA LEU A 28 -3.64 3.80 -2.55
C LEU A 28 -4.85 3.71 -3.48
N ILE A 29 -4.74 2.88 -4.52
CA ILE A 29 -5.80 2.65 -5.50
C ILE A 29 -6.24 1.21 -5.35
N THR A 30 -7.50 1.01 -4.98
CA THR A 30 -8.10 -0.30 -4.77
C THR A 30 -8.79 -0.77 -6.03
N GLU A 31 -8.48 -2.00 -6.45
CA GLU A 31 -9.12 -2.65 -7.58
C GLU A 31 -9.76 -3.97 -7.12
N THR A 32 -11.09 -3.99 -7.12
CA THR A 32 -11.87 -5.10 -6.55
C THR A 32 -11.88 -6.33 -7.45
N ALA A 33 -11.91 -6.13 -8.78
CA ALA A 33 -11.84 -7.21 -9.77
C ALA A 33 -10.59 -8.08 -9.62
N THR A 34 -9.44 -7.49 -9.26
CA THR A 34 -8.17 -8.21 -9.06
C THR A 34 -7.84 -8.41 -7.58
N ARG A 35 -8.72 -7.96 -6.67
CA ARG A 35 -8.52 -7.92 -5.22
C ARG A 35 -7.15 -7.39 -4.83
N SER A 36 -6.82 -6.20 -5.31
CA SER A 36 -5.48 -5.63 -5.14
C SER A 36 -5.53 -4.16 -4.71
N VAL A 37 -4.44 -3.73 -4.07
CA VAL A 37 -4.20 -2.34 -3.70
C VAL A 37 -2.91 -1.90 -4.35
N THR A 38 -3.00 -0.94 -5.27
CA THR A 38 -1.86 -0.36 -5.96
C THR A 38 -1.43 0.91 -5.24
N LEU A 39 -0.16 0.96 -4.83
CA LEU A 39 0.52 2.17 -4.45
C LEU A 39 0.89 2.94 -5.72
N ALA A 40 0.59 4.23 -5.73
CA ALA A 40 0.87 5.13 -6.83
C ALA A 40 1.42 6.46 -6.32
N VAL A 41 2.30 7.05 -7.13
CA VAL A 41 2.91 8.35 -6.86
C VAL A 41 2.89 9.15 -8.16
N ARG A 42 2.47 10.42 -8.11
CA ARG A 42 2.41 11.32 -9.28
C ARG A 42 1.68 10.68 -10.49
N GLY A 43 0.57 10.00 -10.22
CA GLY A 43 -0.22 9.31 -11.25
C GLY A 43 0.40 8.03 -11.82
N ARG A 44 1.48 7.50 -11.21
CA ARG A 44 2.17 6.28 -11.68
C ARG A 44 2.08 5.19 -10.62
N GLY A 45 1.53 4.04 -11.00
CA GLY A 45 1.57 2.82 -10.18
C GLY A 45 3.00 2.31 -10.00
N ILE A 46 3.40 2.11 -8.76
CA ILE A 46 4.77 1.74 -8.37
C ILE A 46 4.86 0.32 -7.82
N ALA A 47 3.84 -0.10 -7.07
CA ALA A 47 3.77 -1.41 -6.45
C ALA A 47 2.32 -1.81 -6.22
N THR A 48 1.98 -3.06 -6.50
CA THR A 48 0.63 -3.61 -6.27
C THR A 48 0.71 -4.74 -5.25
N LEU A 49 -0.06 -4.59 -4.19
CA LEU A 49 -0.27 -5.56 -3.11
C LEU A 49 -1.52 -6.38 -3.42
N THR A 50 -1.49 -7.67 -3.11
CA THR A 50 -2.73 -8.46 -3.03
C THR A 50 -3.50 -8.08 -1.77
N ALA A 51 -4.81 -8.33 -1.73
CA ALA A 51 -5.63 -8.13 -0.54
C ALA A 51 -5.01 -8.78 0.72
N ARG A 52 -4.52 -10.01 0.60
CA ARG A 52 -3.84 -10.72 1.69
C ARG A 52 -2.56 -10.01 2.16
N ALA A 53 -1.78 -9.44 1.23
CA ALA A 53 -0.59 -8.67 1.59
C ALA A 53 -0.97 -7.34 2.27
N ALA A 54 -2.02 -6.67 1.80
CA ALA A 54 -2.56 -5.47 2.43
C ALA A 54 -3.05 -5.77 3.87
N GLU A 55 -3.76 -6.87 4.10
CA GLU A 55 -4.19 -7.30 5.43
C GLU A 55 -3.01 -7.55 6.38
N LYS A 56 -1.93 -8.21 5.89
CA LYS A 56 -0.70 -8.38 6.67
C LYS A 56 -0.04 -7.05 7.02
N ALA A 57 -0.01 -6.11 6.07
CA ALA A 57 0.48 -4.76 6.34
C ALA A 57 -0.36 -4.07 7.43
N ARG A 58 -1.69 -4.17 7.36
CA ARG A 58 -2.62 -3.64 8.39
C ARG A 58 -2.30 -4.20 9.77
N GLN A 59 -2.13 -5.52 9.89
CA GLN A 59 -1.83 -6.17 11.17
C GLN A 59 -0.55 -5.63 11.83
N ILE A 60 0.52 -5.48 11.04
CA ILE A 60 1.77 -4.91 11.54
C ILE A 60 1.62 -3.43 11.90
N LEU A 61 0.89 -2.65 11.10
CA LEU A 61 0.57 -1.26 11.40
C LEU A 61 -0.32 -1.09 12.63
N GLY A 62 -1.04 -2.12 13.07
CA GLY A 62 -1.82 -2.13 14.31
C GLY A 62 -1.02 -2.57 15.54
N THR A 63 0.14 -3.20 15.36
CA THR A 63 0.95 -3.74 16.47
C THR A 63 1.69 -2.63 17.21
N GLU A 64 1.50 -2.46 18.52
CA GLU A 64 2.10 -1.34 19.28
C GLU A 64 3.61 -1.22 19.11
N ARG A 65 4.34 -2.35 19.22
CA ARG A 65 5.80 -2.43 19.12
C ARG A 65 6.23 -3.54 18.15
N PRO A 66 6.19 -3.29 16.84
CA PRO A 66 6.66 -4.28 15.87
C PRO A 66 8.19 -4.39 15.97
N THR A 67 8.67 -5.59 16.25
CA THR A 67 10.08 -5.90 16.50
C THR A 67 10.92 -6.06 15.24
N ALA A 68 10.29 -6.25 14.08
CA ALA A 68 10.96 -6.45 12.80
C ALA A 68 10.25 -5.71 11.66
N ALA A 69 10.99 -5.41 10.59
CA ALA A 69 10.41 -4.93 9.35
C ALA A 69 9.58 -6.05 8.69
N LEU A 70 8.38 -5.72 8.22
CA LEU A 70 7.56 -6.62 7.42
C LEU A 70 7.99 -6.53 5.96
N GLU A 71 8.27 -7.66 5.34
CA GLU A 71 8.55 -7.75 3.92
C GLU A 71 7.39 -8.45 3.21
N LEU A 72 6.83 -7.78 2.20
CA LEU A 72 5.70 -8.26 1.43
C LEU A 72 6.08 -8.39 -0.04
N PRO A 73 5.79 -9.53 -0.68
CA PRO A 73 5.91 -9.63 -2.13
C PRO A 73 4.87 -8.71 -2.78
N VAL A 74 5.32 -7.91 -3.76
CA VAL A 74 4.47 -7.00 -4.53
C VAL A 74 4.81 -7.11 -6.01
N LEU A 75 3.85 -6.75 -6.86
CA LEU A 75 4.11 -6.55 -8.28
C LEU A 75 4.61 -5.11 -8.48
N GLY A 76 5.88 -4.96 -8.85
CA GLY A 76 6.47 -3.67 -9.18
C GLY A 76 6.08 -3.20 -10.59
N ARG A 77 6.57 -2.01 -10.94
CA ARG A 77 6.39 -1.44 -12.28
C ARG A 77 6.81 -2.42 -13.38
N GLY A 78 6.00 -2.56 -14.43
CA GLY A 78 6.29 -3.49 -15.54
C GLY A 78 6.02 -4.96 -15.21
N ARG A 79 5.24 -5.24 -14.15
CA ARG A 79 4.90 -6.60 -13.68
C ARG A 79 6.11 -7.41 -13.18
N GLN A 80 7.21 -6.74 -12.86
CA GLN A 80 8.37 -7.39 -12.24
C GLN A 80 8.08 -7.69 -10.76
N THR A 81 8.61 -8.80 -10.26
CA THR A 81 8.54 -9.11 -8.83
C THR A 81 9.38 -8.11 -8.03
N ALA A 82 8.79 -7.56 -6.98
CA ALA A 82 9.46 -6.65 -6.05
C ALA A 82 9.06 -6.99 -4.61
N THR A 83 9.74 -6.39 -3.65
CA THR A 83 9.45 -6.53 -2.22
C THR A 83 9.17 -5.16 -1.63
N LEU A 84 8.00 -5.00 -1.01
CA LEU A 84 7.69 -3.84 -0.19
C LEU A 84 8.11 -4.14 1.25
N ARG A 85 9.12 -3.43 1.73
CA ARG A 85 9.53 -3.45 3.14
C ARG A 85 8.81 -2.33 3.89
N ILE A 86 8.12 -2.69 4.96
CA ILE A 86 7.38 -1.80 5.85
C ILE A 86 8.05 -1.84 7.22
N THR A 87 8.56 -0.70 7.67
CA THR A 87 9.16 -0.56 9.01
C THR A 87 8.39 0.49 9.79
N VAL A 88 7.94 0.15 10.99
CA VAL A 88 7.15 1.05 11.83
C VAL A 88 8.03 1.56 12.97
N HIS A 89 8.11 2.87 13.11
CA HIS A 89 8.94 3.58 14.09
C HIS A 89 8.05 4.47 14.94
N GLY A 90 7.41 3.90 15.98
CA GLY A 90 6.47 4.61 16.84
C GLY A 90 5.33 5.26 16.02
N PRO A 91 5.27 6.61 15.93
CA PRO A 91 4.26 7.32 15.16
C PRO A 91 4.51 7.33 13.64
N HIS A 92 5.64 6.85 13.16
CA HIS A 92 6.03 6.93 11.76
C HIS A 92 6.09 5.57 11.07
N VAL A 93 5.93 5.57 9.74
CA VAL A 93 6.10 4.38 8.90
C VAL A 93 7.12 4.69 7.83
N GLN A 94 8.05 3.76 7.60
CA GLN A 94 8.96 3.78 6.47
C GLN A 94 8.55 2.68 5.51
N LEU A 95 8.42 3.06 4.24
CA LEU A 95 8.20 2.15 3.13
C LEU A 95 9.44 2.15 2.26
N ALA A 96 9.91 0.97 1.87
CA ALA A 96 10.96 0.83 0.87
C ALA A 96 10.53 -0.21 -0.17
N LEU A 97 10.64 0.14 -1.45
CA LEU A 97 10.44 -0.80 -2.55
C LEU A 97 11.79 -1.34 -2.98
N LEU A 98 11.92 -2.66 -2.95
CA LEU A 98 13.13 -3.39 -3.28
C LEU A 98 12.91 -4.20 -4.56
N THR A 99 13.84 -4.07 -5.51
CA THR A 99 13.91 -4.94 -6.70
C THR A 99 15.21 -5.73 -6.57
N GLY A 100 15.10 -7.02 -6.24
CA GLY A 100 16.24 -7.80 -5.74
C GLY A 100 16.77 -7.19 -4.43
N SER A 101 18.07 -6.93 -4.38
CA SER A 101 18.73 -6.26 -3.24
C SER A 101 18.71 -4.72 -3.32
N THR A 102 18.22 -4.15 -4.42
CA THR A 102 18.30 -2.71 -4.67
C THR A 102 17.04 -2.00 -4.19
N CYS A 103 17.21 -0.98 -3.34
CA CYS A 103 16.13 -0.08 -2.94
C CYS A 103 15.86 0.93 -4.07
N THR A 104 14.74 0.77 -4.77
CA THR A 104 14.37 1.63 -5.91
C THR A 104 13.58 2.85 -5.48
N HIS A 105 12.80 2.72 -4.40
CA HIS A 105 12.05 3.83 -3.83
C HIS A 105 11.98 3.73 -2.32
N ARG A 106 11.91 4.88 -1.65
CA ARG A 106 11.74 4.95 -0.21
C ARG A 106 10.90 6.16 0.18
N TRP A 107 9.94 5.91 1.07
CA TRP A 107 9.03 6.89 1.62
C TRP A 107 9.02 6.85 3.13
N ARG A 108 8.85 8.02 3.73
CA ARG A 108 8.58 8.23 5.14
C ARG A 108 7.17 8.81 5.28
N ILE A 109 6.30 8.09 5.94
CA ILE A 109 4.96 8.55 6.31
C ILE A 109 5.00 8.97 7.77
N HIS A 110 4.68 10.24 8.03
CA HIS A 110 4.85 10.82 9.37
C HIS A 110 3.71 10.47 10.32
N SER A 111 2.55 10.06 9.80
CA SER A 111 1.41 9.64 10.60
C SER A 111 1.08 8.18 10.31
N ARG A 112 1.50 7.30 11.22
CA ARG A 112 1.11 5.90 11.23
C ARG A 112 -0.42 5.75 11.25
N PRO A 113 -1.19 6.44 12.11
CA PRO A 113 -2.66 6.35 12.08
C PRO A 113 -3.26 6.71 10.73
N ALA A 114 -2.74 7.75 10.06
CA ALA A 114 -3.25 8.13 8.74
C ALA A 114 -3.00 7.04 7.69
N PHE A 115 -1.83 6.40 7.73
CA PHE A 115 -1.54 5.29 6.82
C PHE A 115 -2.38 4.05 7.13
N THR A 116 -2.55 3.72 8.42
CA THR A 116 -3.42 2.62 8.86
C THR A 116 -4.84 2.84 8.37
N ASN A 117 -5.43 4.02 8.62
CA ASN A 117 -6.80 4.34 8.19
C ASN A 117 -6.97 4.26 6.66
N ALA A 118 -5.96 4.70 5.90
CA ALA A 118 -6.00 4.62 4.45
C ALA A 118 -5.97 3.17 3.95
N LEU A 119 -5.19 2.31 4.61
CA LEU A 119 -5.14 0.89 4.30
C LEU A 119 -6.43 0.17 4.72
N ASP A 120 -6.99 0.53 5.88
CA ASP A 120 -8.28 0.01 6.37
C ASP A 120 -9.40 0.33 5.39
N THR A 121 -9.52 1.59 4.99
CA THR A 121 -10.49 2.03 3.97
C THR A 121 -10.33 1.26 2.65
N SER A 122 -9.08 0.98 2.24
CA SER A 122 -8.81 0.21 1.02
C SER A 122 -9.24 -1.26 1.18
N ILE A 123 -8.96 -1.88 2.33
CA ILE A 123 -9.34 -3.27 2.62
C ILE A 123 -10.85 -3.40 2.76
N ASP A 124 -11.52 -2.49 3.45
CA ASP A 124 -12.98 -2.51 3.61
C ASP A 124 -13.67 -2.44 2.24
N HIS A 125 -13.16 -1.61 1.33
CA HIS A 125 -13.65 -1.56 -0.06
C HIS A 125 -13.43 -2.88 -0.83
N LEU A 126 -12.34 -3.60 -0.57
CA LEU A 126 -12.11 -4.94 -1.14
C LEU A 126 -13.08 -6.00 -0.60
N LEU A 127 -13.68 -5.78 0.57
CA LEU A 127 -14.58 -6.72 1.24
C LEU A 127 -16.06 -6.44 0.91
N VAL A 128 -16.44 -5.18 0.70
CA VAL A 128 -17.83 -4.80 0.36
C VAL A 128 -18.32 -5.43 -0.95
N ASP A 129 -17.45 -5.54 -1.96
CA ASP A 129 -17.78 -6.17 -3.25
C ASP A 129 -17.94 -7.72 -3.19
N HIS A 130 -17.73 -8.38 -2.03
CA HIS A 130 -17.99 -9.82 -1.86
C HIS A 130 -19.43 -10.18 -1.47
N HIS A 131 -20.27 -9.19 -1.16
CA HIS A 131 -21.62 -9.41 -0.62
C HIS A 131 -22.76 -9.04 -1.59
N THR A 132 -22.47 -8.77 -2.85
CA THR A 132 -23.45 -8.53 -3.92
C THR A 132 -23.34 -9.55 -5.03
#